data_AF-A0A3N2BF49-F1
#
_entry.id   AF-A0A3N2BF49-F1
#
_cell.length_a   1.000
_cell.length_b   1.000
_cell.length_c   1.000
_cell.angle_alpha   90.00
_cell.angle_beta   90.00
_cell.angle_gamma   90.00
#
_symmetry.space_group_name_H-M   'P 1'
#
loop_
_entity.id
_entity.type
_entity.pdbx_description
1 polymer ?
#
loop_
_entity_poly.entity_id
_entity_poly.type
_entity_poly.pdbx_seq_one_letter_code
_entity_poly.pdbx_strand_id
1 'polypeptide(L)'
;MIPKILGSVLRGQTNDALATPFVAGRQIGSKHGPWLFSCATLSITVGLTILLSSMVGGVLSNGLSGWASTVSLSELLVRFFGPVLITATLFMLRVLTVRWTFATRQIPLGAAGAGNIVAAAWHVYGAFWVIMFPLALMPGIVFGFLQFVVGSLLAVVVVIVAEILIYAGIARAVPAGKPDPLIPHALLTLVWAVFIGATSVVLGTIAAAALVDSLLSNLGGLF
;
A
#
# COMPACT_ATOMS: atom_id res chain seq x y z
N MET A 1 3.93 -0.43 17.23
CA MET A 1 3.59 -1.82 16.86
C MET A 1 4.77 -2.53 16.22
N ILE A 2 5.35 -1.98 15.15
CA ILE A 2 6.56 -2.48 14.47
C ILE A 2 7.75 -2.73 15.42
N PRO A 3 8.09 -1.84 16.38
CA PRO A 3 9.24 -2.06 17.28
C PRO A 3 9.05 -3.26 18.24
N LYS A 4 7.81 -3.55 18.63
CA LYS A 4 7.49 -4.71 19.49
C LYS A 4 7.58 -6.03 18.72
N ILE A 5 7.11 -6.04 17.47
CA ILE A 5 7.22 -7.20 16.58
C ILE A 5 8.71 -7.49 16.29
N LEU A 6 9.49 -6.48 15.89
CA LEU A 6 10.93 -6.63 15.69
C LEU A 6 11.64 -7.10 16.97
N GLY A 7 11.30 -6.53 18.12
CA GLY A 7 11.88 -6.91 19.40
C GLY A 7 11.61 -8.37 19.78
N SER A 8 10.42 -8.90 19.50
CA SER A 8 10.09 -10.31 19.73
C SER A 8 10.77 -11.25 18.73
N VAL A 9 10.91 -10.84 17.45
CA VAL A 9 11.67 -11.60 16.44
C VAL A 9 13.15 -11.68 16.84
N LEU A 10 13.75 -10.56 17.23
CA LEU A 10 15.15 -10.48 17.66
C LEU A 10 15.45 -11.28 18.94
N ARG A 11 14.43 -11.55 19.76
CA ARG A 11 14.54 -12.38 20.98
C ARG A 11 14.30 -13.88 20.73
N GLY A 12 14.10 -14.30 19.48
CA GLY A 12 13.80 -15.70 19.15
C GLY A 12 12.43 -16.18 19.63
N GLN A 13 11.56 -15.25 20.06
CA GLN A 13 10.19 -15.54 20.52
C GLN A 13 9.24 -15.52 19.32
N THR A 14 9.44 -16.43 18.37
CA THR A 14 8.69 -16.50 17.11
C THR A 14 7.18 -16.61 17.33
N ASN A 15 6.73 -17.36 18.34
CA ASN A 15 5.31 -17.50 18.65
C ASN A 15 4.65 -16.21 19.16
N ASP A 16 5.38 -15.37 19.90
CA ASP A 16 4.91 -14.07 20.41
C ASP A 16 5.03 -12.96 19.36
N ALA A 17 6.10 -13.00 18.54
CA ALA A 17 6.26 -12.14 17.39
C ALA A 17 5.12 -12.31 16.37
N LEU A 18 4.67 -13.57 16.15
CA LEU A 18 3.52 -13.90 15.31
C LEU A 18 2.17 -13.56 16.01
N ALA A 19 2.15 -13.44 17.34
CA ALA A 19 0.97 -13.07 18.14
C ALA A 19 0.57 -11.61 18.05
N THR A 20 1.59 -10.78 18.14
CA THR A 20 1.47 -9.35 18.33
C THR A 20 0.64 -8.68 17.21
N PRO A 21 0.76 -9.07 15.92
CA PRO A 21 -0.05 -8.51 14.85
C PRO A 21 -1.53 -8.90 14.91
N PHE A 22 -1.85 -10.13 15.28
CA PHE A 22 -3.22 -10.61 15.40
C PHE A 22 -3.95 -9.94 16.57
N VAL A 23 -3.30 -9.89 17.75
CA VAL A 23 -3.85 -9.22 18.94
C VAL A 23 -4.02 -7.73 18.70
N ALA A 24 -3.05 -7.09 18.06
CA ALA A 24 -3.14 -5.68 17.73
C ALA A 24 -4.14 -5.40 16.58
N GLY A 25 -4.27 -6.28 15.58
CA GLY A 25 -5.30 -6.18 14.54
C GLY A 25 -6.71 -6.33 15.11
N ARG A 26 -6.89 -7.23 16.08
CA ARG A 26 -8.16 -7.40 16.83
C ARG A 26 -8.44 -6.22 17.75
N GLN A 27 -7.42 -5.69 18.44
CA GLN A 27 -7.54 -4.47 19.25
C GLN A 27 -7.81 -3.24 18.41
N ILE A 28 -7.18 -3.09 17.25
CA ILE A 28 -7.41 -2.00 16.30
C ILE A 28 -8.83 -2.12 15.73
N GLY A 29 -9.25 -3.32 15.31
CA GLY A 29 -10.63 -3.57 14.86
C GLY A 29 -11.68 -3.41 15.95
N SER A 30 -11.34 -3.60 17.22
CA SER A 30 -12.25 -3.34 18.35
C SER A 30 -12.23 -1.88 18.83
N LYS A 31 -11.15 -1.14 18.60
CA LYS A 31 -10.93 0.22 19.13
C LYS A 31 -11.13 1.33 18.09
N HIS A 32 -10.98 1.02 16.80
CA HIS A 32 -11.12 1.95 15.66
C HIS A 32 -12.30 1.61 14.73
N GLY A 33 -13.17 0.67 15.11
CA GLY A 33 -14.33 0.25 14.31
C GLY A 33 -14.01 -0.88 13.31
N PRO A 34 -15.01 -1.35 12.55
CA PRO A 34 -14.88 -2.50 11.65
C PRO A 34 -13.76 -2.29 10.64
N TRP A 35 -13.11 -3.37 10.18
CA TRP A 35 -12.08 -3.42 9.12
C TRP A 35 -12.35 -2.55 7.87
N LEU A 36 -13.62 -2.24 7.61
CA LEU A 36 -14.07 -1.29 6.60
C LEU A 36 -13.52 0.13 6.81
N PHE A 37 -13.36 0.57 8.07
CA PHE A 37 -12.75 1.85 8.41
C PHE A 37 -11.29 1.90 7.93
N SER A 38 -10.49 0.87 8.20
CA SER A 38 -9.09 0.80 7.73
C SER A 38 -8.98 0.81 6.21
N CYS A 39 -9.89 0.11 5.53
CA CYS A 39 -10.00 0.15 4.07
C CYS A 39 -10.33 1.57 3.57
N ALA A 40 -11.37 2.19 4.14
CA ALA A 40 -11.80 3.53 3.78
C ALA A 40 -10.71 4.57 4.03
N THR A 41 -10.08 4.56 5.20
CA THR A 41 -9.00 5.49 5.56
C THR A 41 -7.86 5.41 4.56
N LEU A 42 -7.33 4.21 4.29
CA LEU A 42 -6.21 4.09 3.35
C LEU A 42 -6.62 4.52 1.94
N SER A 43 -7.79 4.09 1.48
CA SER A 43 -8.26 4.39 0.12
C SER A 43 -8.42 5.89 -0.08
N ILE A 44 -9.02 6.59 0.90
CA ILE A 44 -9.16 8.05 0.89
C ILE A 44 -7.79 8.71 0.95
N THR A 45 -6.86 8.26 1.80
CA THR A 45 -5.50 8.81 1.87
C THR A 45 -4.78 8.67 0.53
N VAL A 46 -4.86 7.53 -0.13
CA VAL A 46 -4.26 7.32 -1.46
C VAL A 46 -4.89 8.24 -2.51
N GLY A 47 -6.22 8.34 -2.53
CA GLY A 47 -6.94 9.26 -3.42
C GLY A 47 -6.54 10.72 -3.22
N LEU A 48 -6.48 11.18 -1.96
CA LEU A 48 -6.02 12.53 -1.62
C LEU A 48 -4.56 12.75 -2.02
N THR A 49 -3.70 11.76 -1.82
CA THR A 49 -2.27 11.85 -2.19
C THR A 49 -2.12 12.08 -3.68
N ILE A 50 -2.77 11.25 -4.51
CA ILE A 50 -2.67 11.34 -5.96
C ILE A 50 -3.30 12.63 -6.47
N LEU A 51 -4.48 13.00 -5.95
CA LEU A 51 -5.14 14.25 -6.30
C LEU A 51 -4.22 15.45 -6.01
N LEU A 52 -3.74 15.59 -4.77
CA LEU A 52 -2.92 16.73 -4.35
C LEU A 52 -1.58 16.77 -5.06
N SER A 53 -0.90 15.63 -5.24
CA SER A 53 0.36 15.57 -6.01
C SER A 53 0.15 16.07 -7.44
N SER A 54 -0.99 15.70 -8.04
CA SER A 54 -1.33 16.13 -9.40
C SER A 54 -1.71 17.62 -9.49
N MET A 55 -2.31 18.18 -8.42
CA MET A 55 -2.59 19.62 -8.31
C MET A 55 -1.28 20.39 -8.16
N VAL A 56 -0.39 19.96 -7.26
CA VAL A 56 0.94 20.57 -7.07
C VAL A 56 1.73 20.52 -8.37
N GLY A 57 1.82 19.35 -9.02
CA GLY A 57 2.51 19.21 -10.30
C GLY A 57 1.94 20.11 -11.40
N GLY A 58 0.61 20.18 -11.51
CA GLY A 58 -0.05 21.02 -12.53
C GLY A 58 0.07 22.53 -12.28
N VAL A 59 0.04 22.96 -11.01
CA VAL A 59 0.28 24.37 -10.64
C VAL A 59 1.73 24.77 -10.91
N LEU A 60 2.70 23.88 -10.67
CA LEU A 60 4.10 24.14 -10.95
C LEU A 60 4.40 24.22 -12.44
N SER A 61 3.72 23.41 -13.28
CA SER A 61 3.96 23.39 -14.72
C SER A 61 3.27 24.52 -15.48
N ASN A 62 2.03 24.85 -15.09
CA ASN A 62 1.16 25.75 -15.87
C ASN A 62 0.79 27.05 -15.13
N GLY A 63 1.25 27.23 -13.89
CA GLY A 63 0.77 28.27 -12.99
C GLY A 63 -0.67 28.00 -12.50
N LEU A 64 -1.08 28.72 -11.45
CA LEU A 64 -2.39 28.50 -10.81
C LEU A 64 -3.57 28.78 -11.76
N SER A 65 -3.49 29.86 -12.54
CA SER A 65 -4.54 30.25 -13.50
C SER A 65 -4.61 29.31 -14.70
N GLY A 66 -3.46 28.91 -15.25
CA GLY A 66 -3.37 27.95 -16.34
C GLY A 66 -3.93 26.59 -15.94
N TRP A 67 -3.53 26.09 -14.77
CA TRP A 67 -4.05 24.84 -14.21
C TRP A 67 -5.58 24.87 -14.04
N ALA A 68 -6.11 25.90 -13.39
CA ALA A 68 -7.55 26.03 -13.14
C ALA A 68 -8.40 26.10 -14.42
N SER A 69 -7.83 26.61 -15.52
CA SER A 69 -8.51 26.68 -16.82
C SER A 69 -8.48 25.35 -17.60
N THR A 70 -7.53 24.47 -17.28
CA THR A 70 -7.31 23.19 -18.00
C THR A 70 -7.92 21.99 -17.31
N VAL A 71 -8.10 22.04 -15.99
CA VAL A 71 -8.57 20.89 -15.21
C VAL A 71 -10.09 20.93 -15.05
N SER A 72 -10.74 19.87 -15.52
CA SER A 72 -12.18 19.68 -15.38
C SER A 72 -12.54 19.00 -14.06
N LEU A 73 -13.76 19.23 -13.57
CA LEU A 73 -14.28 18.54 -12.38
C LEU A 73 -14.28 17.02 -12.57
N SER A 74 -14.63 16.53 -13.76
CA SER A 74 -14.60 15.10 -14.08
C SER A 74 -13.19 14.52 -13.95
N GLU A 75 -12.17 15.26 -14.38
CA GLU A 75 -10.77 14.85 -14.22
C GLU A 75 -10.35 14.79 -12.75
N LEU A 76 -10.71 15.78 -11.92
CA LEU A 76 -10.45 15.77 -10.47
C LEU A 76 -11.13 14.57 -9.80
N LEU A 77 -12.38 14.30 -10.16
CA LEU A 77 -13.12 13.15 -9.66
C LEU A 77 -12.45 11.84 -10.05
N VAL A 78 -11.98 11.67 -11.29
CA VAL A 78 -11.27 10.46 -11.73
C VAL A 78 -9.93 10.30 -11.00
N ARG A 79 -9.16 11.38 -10.84
CA ARG A 79 -7.87 11.37 -10.14
C ARG A 79 -8.01 11.03 -8.64
N PHE A 80 -9.15 11.34 -8.04
CA PHE A 80 -9.45 10.97 -6.66
C PHE A 80 -10.09 9.58 -6.54
N PHE A 81 -11.22 9.36 -7.21
CA PHE A 81 -12.02 8.15 -7.07
C PHE A 81 -11.39 6.92 -7.72
N GLY A 82 -10.62 7.08 -8.80
CA GLY A 82 -9.91 5.97 -9.44
C GLY A 82 -9.02 5.22 -8.45
N PRO A 83 -8.04 5.90 -7.82
CA PRO A 83 -7.19 5.28 -6.82
C PRO A 83 -7.93 4.78 -5.57
N VAL A 84 -8.97 5.49 -5.13
CA VAL A 84 -9.84 5.05 -4.01
C VAL A 84 -10.47 3.70 -4.33
N LEU A 85 -11.09 3.57 -5.51
CA LEU A 85 -11.75 2.34 -5.95
C LEU A 85 -10.75 1.20 -6.16
N ILE A 86 -9.60 1.49 -6.76
CA ILE A 86 -8.52 0.50 -6.92
C ILE A 86 -8.10 -0.02 -5.53
N THR A 87 -7.78 0.88 -4.59
CA THR A 87 -7.33 0.50 -3.24
C THR A 87 -8.38 -0.30 -2.48
N ALA A 88 -9.65 0.11 -2.57
CA ALA A 88 -10.76 -0.60 -1.95
C ALA A 88 -10.99 -2.00 -2.56
N THR A 89 -10.92 -2.11 -3.89
CA THR A 89 -11.03 -3.41 -4.59
C THR A 89 -9.89 -4.33 -4.20
N LEU A 90 -8.66 -3.83 -4.11
CA LEU A 90 -7.50 -4.61 -3.67
C LEU A 90 -7.64 -5.12 -2.24
N PHE A 91 -8.15 -4.28 -1.34
CA PHE A 91 -8.48 -4.69 0.03
C PHE A 91 -9.50 -5.84 0.01
N MET A 92 -10.60 -5.68 -0.73
CA MET A 92 -11.66 -6.68 -0.80
C MET A 92 -11.18 -7.99 -1.41
N LEU A 93 -10.38 -7.95 -2.47
CA LEU A 93 -9.75 -9.13 -3.05
C LEU A 93 -8.92 -9.86 -2.01
N ARG A 94 -8.12 -9.14 -1.21
CA ARG A 94 -7.34 -9.75 -0.12
C ARG A 94 -8.20 -10.39 0.95
N VAL A 95 -9.30 -9.75 1.35
CA VAL A 95 -10.26 -10.34 2.30
C VAL A 95 -10.87 -11.62 1.74
N LEU A 96 -11.27 -11.62 0.48
CA LEU A 96 -11.82 -12.79 -0.20
C LEU A 96 -10.80 -13.91 -0.30
N THR A 97 -9.53 -13.62 -0.58
CA THR A 97 -8.46 -14.63 -0.64
C THR A 97 -8.14 -15.23 0.72
N VAL A 98 -8.09 -14.41 1.77
CA VAL A 98 -7.94 -14.91 3.14
C VAL A 98 -9.12 -15.81 3.48
N ARG A 99 -10.35 -15.35 3.21
CA ARG A 99 -11.56 -16.16 3.44
C ARG A 99 -11.55 -17.46 2.63
N TRP A 100 -11.12 -17.43 1.37
CA TRP A 100 -10.97 -18.61 0.53
C TRP A 100 -9.96 -19.60 1.13
N THR A 101 -8.83 -19.10 1.64
CA THR A 101 -7.81 -19.91 2.32
C THR A 101 -8.35 -20.61 3.56
N PHE A 102 -9.24 -19.98 4.32
CA PHE A 102 -9.94 -20.64 5.45
C PHE A 102 -11.02 -21.62 4.99
N ALA A 103 -11.76 -21.29 3.93
CA ALA A 103 -12.77 -22.15 3.35
C ALA A 103 -12.17 -23.47 2.83
N THR A 104 -11.01 -23.42 2.15
CA THR A 104 -10.28 -24.62 1.72
C THR A 104 -9.79 -25.47 2.89
N ARG A 105 -9.64 -24.88 4.08
CA ARG A 105 -9.25 -25.56 5.33
C ARG A 105 -10.46 -26.04 6.15
N GLN A 106 -11.68 -25.84 5.65
CA GLN A 106 -12.93 -26.11 6.37
C GLN A 106 -12.96 -25.43 7.74
N ILE A 107 -12.42 -24.22 7.82
CA ILE A 107 -12.44 -23.41 9.05
C ILE A 107 -13.49 -22.31 8.85
N PRO A 108 -14.52 -22.25 9.72
CA PRO A 108 -15.54 -21.21 9.61
C PRO A 108 -14.93 -19.86 10.01
N LEU A 109 -14.56 -19.06 9.01
CA LEU A 109 -14.19 -17.66 9.19
C LEU A 109 -15.13 -16.76 8.41
N GLY A 110 -15.87 -15.91 9.13
CA GLY A 110 -16.72 -14.89 8.53
C GLY A 110 -15.89 -13.80 7.83
N ALA A 111 -16.54 -13.03 6.95
CA ALA A 111 -15.90 -11.91 6.23
C ALA A 111 -15.25 -10.90 7.18
N ALA A 112 -15.85 -10.66 8.35
CA ALA A 112 -15.29 -9.78 9.38
C ALA A 112 -13.98 -10.30 9.98
N GLY A 113 -13.85 -11.63 10.17
CA GLY A 113 -12.63 -12.24 10.68
C GLY A 113 -11.47 -12.11 9.69
N ALA A 114 -11.74 -12.40 8.41
CA ALA A 114 -10.77 -12.20 7.33
C ALA A 114 -10.41 -10.72 7.16
N GLY A 115 -11.40 -9.83 7.22
CA GLY A 115 -11.23 -8.38 7.16
C GLY A 115 -10.29 -7.84 8.24
N ASN A 116 -10.40 -8.34 9.47
CA ASN A 116 -9.53 -7.92 10.56
C ASN A 116 -8.07 -8.35 10.37
N ILE A 117 -7.82 -9.52 9.77
CA ILE A 117 -6.46 -9.98 9.43
C ILE A 117 -5.84 -9.06 8.38
N VAL A 118 -6.60 -8.72 7.33
CA VAL A 118 -6.14 -7.83 6.26
C VAL A 118 -5.98 -6.39 6.75
N ALA A 119 -6.86 -5.92 7.64
CA ALA A 119 -6.79 -4.57 8.21
C ALA A 119 -5.45 -4.32 8.92
N ALA A 120 -4.89 -5.30 9.65
CA ALA A 120 -3.59 -5.15 10.30
C ALA A 120 -2.46 -4.88 9.29
N ALA A 121 -2.46 -5.59 8.16
CA ALA A 121 -1.54 -5.34 7.06
C ALA A 121 -1.78 -3.98 6.38
N TRP A 122 -3.05 -3.57 6.25
CA TRP A 122 -3.43 -2.26 5.69
C TRP A 122 -2.94 -1.06 6.47
N HIS A 123 -2.75 -1.17 7.78
CA HIS A 123 -2.13 -0.10 8.58
C HIS A 123 -0.63 0.07 8.28
N VAL A 124 0.05 -1.00 7.85
CA VAL A 124 1.46 -0.90 7.42
C VAL A 124 1.54 -0.12 6.11
N TYR A 125 0.64 -0.40 5.16
CA TYR A 125 0.48 0.41 3.94
C TYR A 125 0.11 1.87 4.26
N GLY A 126 -0.76 2.10 5.26
CA GLY A 126 -1.08 3.45 5.72
C GLY A 126 0.13 4.21 6.30
N ALA A 127 0.92 3.56 7.15
CA ALA A 127 2.13 4.17 7.70
C ALA A 127 3.14 4.53 6.60
N PHE A 128 3.30 3.67 5.58
CA PHE A 128 4.08 3.98 4.40
C PHE A 128 3.57 5.22 3.67
N TRP A 129 2.26 5.30 3.40
CA TRP A 129 1.66 6.45 2.73
C TRP A 129 1.78 7.75 3.52
N VAL A 130 1.74 7.71 4.86
CA VAL A 130 1.98 8.90 5.70
C VAL A 130 3.39 9.47 5.50
N ILE A 131 4.39 8.63 5.24
CA ILE A 131 5.77 9.07 4.95
C ILE A 131 5.91 9.54 3.49
N MET A 132 5.25 8.84 2.57
CA MET A 132 5.29 9.18 1.14
C MET A 132 4.52 10.45 0.80
N PHE A 133 3.46 10.76 1.55
CA PHE A 133 2.59 11.90 1.27
C PHE A 133 3.33 13.26 1.32
N PRO A 134 4.12 13.60 2.36
CA PRO A 134 4.93 14.81 2.35
C PRO A 134 5.91 14.88 1.17
N LEU A 135 6.57 13.76 0.84
CA LEU A 135 7.49 13.68 -0.31
C LEU A 135 6.75 13.95 -1.63
N ALA A 136 5.51 13.49 -1.75
CA ALA A 136 4.67 13.68 -2.94
C ALA A 136 4.21 15.12 -3.16
N LEU A 137 4.22 15.93 -2.09
CA LEU A 137 3.88 17.35 -2.15
C LEU A 137 5.10 18.25 -2.39
N MET A 138 6.31 17.71 -2.36
CA MET A 138 7.51 18.50 -2.59
C MET A 138 7.67 18.84 -4.08
N PRO A 139 7.86 20.13 -4.43
CA PRO A 139 7.98 20.56 -5.81
C PRO A 139 9.33 20.15 -6.41
N GLY A 140 9.34 19.72 -7.68
CA GLY A 140 10.56 19.54 -8.47
C GLY A 140 10.84 18.10 -8.91
N ILE A 141 11.47 17.96 -10.07
CA ILE A 141 11.74 16.66 -10.72
C ILE A 141 12.62 15.75 -9.86
N VAL A 142 13.59 16.32 -9.12
CA VAL A 142 14.46 15.57 -8.20
C VAL A 142 13.65 14.96 -7.05
N PHE A 143 12.67 15.70 -6.50
CA PHE A 143 11.81 15.18 -5.44
C PHE A 143 10.82 14.14 -5.96
N GLY A 144 10.29 14.32 -7.18
CA GLY A 144 9.51 13.28 -7.85
C GLY A 144 10.30 12.00 -8.09
N PHE A 145 11.57 12.11 -8.51
CA PHE A 145 12.48 10.97 -8.66
C PHE A 145 12.82 10.32 -7.32
N LEU A 146 13.11 11.10 -6.28
CA LEU A 146 13.37 10.58 -4.93
C LEU A 146 12.15 9.90 -4.33
N GLN A 147 10.97 10.51 -4.44
CA GLN A 147 9.69 9.90 -4.06
C GLN A 147 9.51 8.58 -4.80
N PHE A 148 9.83 8.53 -6.09
CA PHE A 148 9.75 7.31 -6.86
C PHE A 148 10.72 6.23 -6.35
N VAL A 149 12.02 6.52 -6.24
CA VAL A 149 13.05 5.54 -5.82
C VAL A 149 12.85 5.08 -4.38
N VAL A 150 12.69 6.03 -3.45
CA VAL A 150 12.47 5.74 -2.03
C VAL A 150 11.12 5.05 -1.85
N GLY A 151 10.09 5.51 -2.57
CA GLY A 151 8.77 4.91 -2.57
C GLY A 151 8.77 3.47 -3.03
N SER A 152 9.41 3.15 -4.15
CA SER A 152 9.49 1.78 -4.68
C SER A 152 10.29 0.86 -3.77
N LEU A 153 11.44 1.30 -3.23
CA LEU A 153 12.25 0.50 -2.31
C LEU A 153 11.50 0.21 -1.00
N LEU A 154 10.91 1.24 -0.40
CA LEU A 154 10.12 1.09 0.82
C LEU A 154 8.84 0.30 0.58
N ALA A 155 8.21 0.42 -0.60
CA ALA A 155 7.03 -0.34 -0.96
C ALA A 155 7.29 -1.84 -0.95
N VAL A 156 8.45 -2.31 -1.45
CA VAL A 156 8.83 -3.73 -1.39
C VAL A 156 8.91 -4.22 0.05
N VAL A 157 9.60 -3.47 0.93
CA VAL A 157 9.71 -3.82 2.36
C VAL A 157 8.34 -3.84 3.02
N VAL A 158 7.50 -2.85 2.73
CA VAL A 158 6.14 -2.71 3.28
C VAL A 158 5.25 -3.87 2.84
N VAL A 159 5.33 -4.28 1.56
CA VAL A 159 4.63 -5.46 1.04
C VAL A 159 5.09 -6.71 1.79
N ILE A 160 6.40 -6.95 1.89
CA ILE A 160 6.93 -8.13 2.60
C ILE A 160 6.42 -8.17 4.04
N VAL A 161 6.49 -7.06 4.76
CA VAL A 161 5.98 -6.96 6.14
C VAL A 161 4.49 -7.23 6.18
N ALA A 162 3.69 -6.61 5.30
CA ALA A 162 2.25 -6.80 5.22
C ALA A 162 1.88 -8.27 4.97
N GLU A 163 2.58 -8.97 4.08
CA GLU A 163 2.35 -10.39 3.80
C GLU A 163 2.72 -11.29 4.98
N ILE A 164 3.83 -11.00 5.67
CA ILE A 164 4.20 -11.71 6.91
C ILE A 164 3.09 -11.54 7.96
N LEU A 165 2.48 -10.36 8.07
CA LEU A 165 1.36 -10.14 8.99
C LEU A 165 0.12 -10.95 8.62
N ILE A 166 -0.21 -11.04 7.33
CA ILE A 166 -1.35 -11.84 6.85
C ILE A 166 -1.08 -13.32 7.10
N TYR A 167 0.11 -13.82 6.74
CA TYR A 167 0.55 -15.19 7.00
C TYR A 167 0.45 -15.54 8.48
N ALA A 168 1.01 -14.70 9.36
CA ALA A 168 0.96 -14.88 10.80
C ALA A 168 -0.49 -14.92 11.32
N GLY A 169 -1.35 -14.07 10.78
CA GLY A 169 -2.78 -14.05 11.08
C GLY A 169 -3.48 -15.34 10.65
N ILE A 170 -3.17 -15.87 9.47
CA ILE A 170 -3.72 -17.14 8.98
C ILE A 170 -3.25 -18.31 9.85
N ALA A 171 -1.94 -18.45 10.05
CA ALA A 171 -1.33 -19.56 10.78
C ALA A 171 -1.90 -19.70 12.20
N ARG A 172 -2.22 -18.58 12.87
CA ARG A 172 -2.79 -18.59 14.22
C ARG A 172 -4.26 -18.99 14.30
N ALA A 173 -5.04 -18.72 13.26
CA ALA A 173 -6.45 -19.07 13.23
C ALA A 173 -6.68 -20.50 12.71
N VAL A 174 -5.61 -21.20 12.31
CA VAL A 174 -5.66 -22.58 11.84
C VAL A 174 -5.29 -23.52 13.00
N PRO A 175 -6.13 -24.51 13.33
CA PRO A 175 -5.81 -25.50 14.36
C PRO A 175 -4.53 -26.29 14.04
N ALA A 176 -3.74 -26.62 15.05
CA ALA A 176 -2.54 -27.43 14.91
C ALA A 176 -2.86 -28.80 14.27
N GLY A 177 -2.04 -29.25 13.32
CA GLY A 177 -2.16 -30.56 12.68
C GLY A 177 -2.94 -30.60 11.35
N LYS A 178 -3.48 -29.48 10.86
CA LYS A 178 -4.01 -29.41 9.49
C LYS A 178 -2.88 -29.18 8.47
N PRO A 179 -2.81 -29.94 7.36
CA PRO A 179 -1.78 -29.74 6.33
C PRO A 179 -1.91 -28.36 5.69
N ASP A 180 -0.79 -27.85 5.19
CA ASP A 180 -0.61 -26.43 4.90
C ASP A 180 -0.56 -26.14 3.38
N PRO A 181 -1.70 -26.00 2.69
CA PRO A 181 -1.74 -25.29 1.44
C PRO A 181 -2.10 -23.83 1.73
N LEU A 182 -1.08 -22.96 1.78
CA LEU A 182 -1.25 -21.51 1.64
C LEU A 182 -1.31 -21.07 0.17
N ILE A 183 -1.50 -22.03 -0.75
CA ILE A 183 -1.38 -21.88 -2.20
C ILE A 183 -2.22 -20.69 -2.72
N PRO A 184 -3.51 -20.49 -2.36
CA PRO A 184 -4.28 -19.36 -2.89
C PRO A 184 -3.71 -18.00 -2.48
N HIS A 185 -3.22 -17.89 -1.23
CA HIS A 185 -2.63 -16.68 -0.70
C HIS A 185 -1.24 -16.43 -1.28
N ALA A 186 -0.40 -17.47 -1.38
CA ALA A 186 0.95 -17.38 -1.95
C ALA A 186 0.91 -16.99 -3.43
N LEU A 187 -0.01 -17.55 -4.22
CA LEU A 187 -0.19 -17.20 -5.64
C LEU A 187 -0.62 -15.76 -5.82
N LEU A 188 -1.64 -15.30 -5.08
CA LEU A 188 -2.09 -13.90 -5.20
C LEU A 188 -1.01 -12.92 -4.71
N THR A 189 -0.25 -13.30 -3.69
CA THR A 189 0.88 -12.51 -3.19
C THR A 189 1.98 -12.42 -4.22
N LEU A 190 2.30 -13.51 -4.91
CA LEU A 190 3.28 -13.52 -5.99
C LEU A 190 2.82 -12.65 -7.16
N VAL A 191 1.57 -12.79 -7.60
CA VAL A 191 0.98 -11.94 -8.63
C VAL A 191 1.03 -10.47 -8.22
N TRP A 192 0.74 -10.17 -6.95
CA TRP A 192 0.79 -8.82 -6.41
C TRP A 192 2.21 -8.24 -6.39
N ALA A 193 3.18 -9.03 -5.94
CA ALA A 193 4.59 -8.63 -5.94
C ALA A 193 5.12 -8.40 -7.36
N VAL A 194 4.75 -9.27 -8.31
CA VAL A 194 5.10 -9.12 -9.74
C VAL A 194 4.44 -7.87 -10.32
N PHE A 195 3.17 -7.62 -10.02
CA PHE A 195 2.47 -6.43 -10.51
C PHE A 195 3.08 -5.13 -9.97
N ILE A 196 3.38 -5.07 -8.66
CA ILE A 196 4.07 -3.92 -8.05
C ILE A 196 5.47 -3.75 -8.63
N GLY A 197 6.21 -4.85 -8.80
CA GLY A 197 7.55 -4.84 -9.38
C GLY A 197 7.53 -4.32 -10.83
N ALA A 198 6.67 -4.87 -11.68
CA ALA A 198 6.52 -4.45 -13.07
C ALA A 198 6.07 -2.99 -13.18
N THR A 199 5.07 -2.57 -12.38
CA THR A 199 4.59 -1.19 -12.36
C THR A 199 5.70 -0.23 -11.90
N SER A 200 6.47 -0.61 -10.88
CA SER A 200 7.62 0.16 -10.42
C SER A 200 8.68 0.26 -11.51
N VAL A 201 9.04 -0.83 -12.19
CA VAL A 201 10.03 -0.78 -13.28
C VAL A 201 9.58 0.18 -14.37
N VAL A 202 8.34 0.07 -14.87
CA VAL A 202 7.81 0.94 -15.94
C VAL A 202 7.80 2.41 -15.52
N LEU A 203 7.28 2.71 -14.32
CA LEU A 203 7.25 4.09 -13.82
C LEU A 203 8.67 4.63 -13.57
N GLY A 204 9.61 3.77 -13.18
CA GLY A 204 10.99 4.14 -12.95
C GLY A 204 11.75 4.46 -14.22
N THR A 205 11.53 3.72 -15.30
CA THR A 205 12.09 4.07 -16.62
C THR A 205 11.54 5.40 -17.12
N ILE A 206 10.24 5.65 -16.95
CA ILE A 206 9.62 6.93 -17.34
C ILE A 206 10.20 8.09 -16.51
N ALA A 207 10.29 7.93 -15.19
CA ALA A 207 10.83 8.95 -14.30
C ALA A 207 12.32 9.23 -14.57
N ALA A 208 13.12 8.19 -14.84
CA ALA A 208 14.53 8.34 -15.19
C ALA A 208 14.71 9.05 -16.54
N ALA A 209 13.91 8.71 -17.55
CA ALA A 209 13.92 9.39 -18.85
C ALA A 209 13.59 10.89 -18.69
N ALA A 210 12.53 11.23 -17.94
CA ALA A 210 12.15 12.61 -17.69
C ALA A 210 13.23 13.42 -16.93
N LEU A 211 13.93 12.78 -16.00
CA LEU A 211 15.06 13.40 -15.30
C LEU A 211 16.22 13.69 -16.26
N VAL A 212 16.58 12.72 -17.12
CA VAL A 212 17.65 12.88 -18.11
C VAL A 212 17.30 14.00 -19.10
N ASP A 213 16.08 14.01 -19.64
CA ASP A 213 15.61 15.07 -20.55
C ASP A 213 15.67 16.46 -19.90
N SER A 214 15.27 16.57 -18.63
CA SER A 214 15.35 17.83 -17.89
C SER A 214 16.79 18.28 -17.61
N LEU A 215 17.73 17.36 -17.39
CA LEU A 215 19.14 17.71 -17.19
C LEU A 215 19.76 18.17 -18.52
N LEU A 216 19.44 17.49 -19.62
CA LEU A 216 19.93 17.83 -20.95
C LEU A 216 19.39 19.18 -21.44
N SER A 217 18.11 19.48 -21.20
CA SER A 217 17.53 20.79 -21.58
C SER A 217 18.14 21.95 -20.81
N ASN A 218 18.42 21.77 -19.51
CA ASN A 218 19.10 22.77 -18.69
C ASN A 218 20.59 22.97 -19.09
N LEU A 219 21.26 21.92 -19.59
CA LEU A 219 22.63 22.01 -20.10
C LEU A 219 22.69 22.62 -21.51
N GLY A 220 21.69 22.34 -22.36
CA GLY A 220 21.61 22.91 -23.71
C GLY A 220 21.30 24.41 -23.74
N GLY A 221 20.69 24.96 -22.70
CA GLY A 221 20.46 26.41 -22.54
C GLY A 221 21.69 27.20 -22.06
N LEU A 222 22.82 26.53 -21.78
CA LEU A 222 24.08 27.14 -21.33
C LEU A 222 25.09 27.34 -22.48
N PHE A 223 24.74 26.97 -23.71
CA PHE A 223 25.56 27.16 -24.91
C PHE A 223 24.86 28.03 -25.95
#